data_AF-A0A971H356-F1
#
_entry.id   AF-A0A971H356-F1
#
_cell.length_a   1.000
_cell.length_b   1.000
_cell.length_c   1.000
_cell.angle_alpha   90.00
_cell.angle_beta   90.00
_cell.angle_gamma   90.00
#
_symmetry.space_group_name_H-M   'P 1'
#
loop_
_entity.id
_entity.type
_entity.pdbx_description
1 polymer ?
#
loop_
_entity_poly.entity_id
_entity_poly.type
_entity_poly.pdbx_seq_one_letter_code
_entity_poly.pdbx_strand_id
1 'polypeptide(L)'
;MAKLNIEDLKKIKDRVLKENTPRDGFSRVKVTVHMGTCGVASGANKVMDSLMNEIKESGVSDIMVTTSGCMGLCSREPLVTVEVLNQEPIKYEYVDSDMMKQIFKKHILEGEILTPFVLARGNETVL
;
A
#
# COMPACT_ATOMS: atom_id res chain seq x y z
N MET A 1 -14.39 -28.85 11.89
CA MET A 1 -13.28 -27.89 11.67
C MET A 1 -12.32 -28.00 12.83
N ALA A 2 -11.03 -28.18 12.58
CA ALA A 2 -10.03 -28.16 13.66
C ALA A 2 -10.01 -26.77 14.29
N LYS A 3 -10.09 -26.69 15.63
CA LYS A 3 -9.97 -25.42 16.34
C LYS A 3 -8.49 -25.04 16.33
N LEU A 4 -8.17 -23.88 15.75
CA LEU A 4 -6.86 -23.26 15.87
C LEU A 4 -6.57 -22.96 17.34
N ASN A 5 -5.33 -23.24 17.78
CA ASN A 5 -4.86 -22.83 19.10
C ASN A 5 -4.03 -21.54 19.00
N ILE A 6 -3.67 -20.99 20.17
CA ILE A 6 -2.92 -19.72 20.27
C ILE A 6 -1.55 -19.80 19.58
N GLU A 7 -0.88 -20.95 19.65
CA GLU A 7 0.42 -21.14 19.00
C GLU A 7 0.31 -21.17 17.48
N ASP A 8 -0.74 -21.79 16.94
CA ASP A 8 -1.02 -21.80 15.51
C ASP A 8 -1.29 -20.39 15.00
N LEU A 9 -2.10 -19.61 15.74
CA LEU A 9 -2.36 -18.19 15.45
C LEU A 9 -1.06 -17.38 15.44
N LYS A 10 -0.17 -17.60 16.41
CA LYS A 10 1.13 -16.91 16.47
C LYS A 10 2.01 -17.26 15.28
N LYS A 11 2.10 -18.54 14.90
CA LYS A 11 2.85 -18.99 13.72
C LYS A 11 2.31 -18.39 12.43
N ILE A 12 0.97 -18.32 12.29
CA ILE A 12 0.32 -17.68 11.13
C ILE A 12 0.67 -16.20 11.09
N LYS A 13 0.53 -15.49 12.21
CA LYS A 13 0.90 -14.06 12.32
C LYS A 13 2.34 -13.82 11.90
N ASP A 14 3.29 -14.57 12.47
CA ASP A 14 4.71 -14.39 12.19
C ASP A 14 5.04 -14.69 10.72
N ARG A 15 4.44 -15.72 10.13
CA ARG A 15 4.63 -16.03 8.70
C ARG A 15 4.11 -14.90 7.81
N VAL A 16 2.88 -14.44 8.04
CA VAL A 16 2.23 -13.41 7.22
C VAL A 16 2.97 -12.07 7.32
N LEU A 17 3.41 -11.69 8.53
CA LEU A 17 4.23 -10.49 8.71
C LEU A 17 5.55 -10.58 7.95
N LYS A 18 6.17 -11.77 7.92
CA LYS A 18 7.41 -11.98 7.18
C LYS A 18 7.21 -11.84 5.66
N GLU A 19 6.07 -12.25 5.13
CA GLU A 19 5.76 -12.19 3.70
C GLU A 19 5.34 -10.79 3.22
N ASN A 20 4.72 -9.97 4.08
CA ASN A 20 4.06 -8.72 3.69
C ASN A 20 4.75 -7.44 4.18
N THR A 21 5.99 -7.52 4.68
CA THR A 21 6.74 -6.36 5.14
C THR A 21 7.89 -6.05 4.17
N PRO A 22 8.11 -4.78 3.78
CA PRO A 22 9.31 -4.39 3.03
C PRO A 22 10.59 -4.87 3.72
N ARG A 23 11.57 -5.30 2.93
CA ARG A 23 12.84 -5.85 3.42
C ARG A 23 13.98 -5.49 2.50
N ASP A 24 15.10 -5.18 3.12
CA ASP A 24 16.35 -4.94 2.41
C ASP A 24 16.72 -6.16 1.55
N GLY A 25 17.07 -5.91 0.28
CA GLY A 25 17.40 -6.94 -0.71
C GLY A 25 16.21 -7.71 -1.32
N PHE A 26 14.96 -7.41 -0.97
CA PHE A 26 13.77 -8.08 -1.55
C PHE A 26 12.71 -7.12 -2.06
N SER A 27 12.28 -6.16 -1.23
CA SER A 27 11.36 -5.09 -1.64
C SER A 27 11.58 -3.87 -0.77
N ARG A 28 11.99 -2.76 -1.38
CA ARG A 28 12.24 -1.49 -0.70
C ARG A 28 10.95 -0.76 -0.37
N VAL A 29 9.92 -0.94 -1.21
CA VAL A 29 8.63 -0.26 -1.07
C VAL A 29 7.50 -1.26 -1.17
N LYS A 30 6.50 -1.12 -0.31
CA LYS A 30 5.21 -1.79 -0.45
C LYS A 30 4.11 -0.76 -0.68
N VAL A 31 3.32 -0.98 -1.72
CA VAL A 31 2.17 -0.15 -2.07
C VAL A 31 0.91 -0.96 -1.86
N THR A 32 0.01 -0.45 -1.03
CA THR A 32 -1.29 -1.06 -0.75
C THR A 32 -2.39 -0.21 -1.39
N VAL A 33 -3.12 -0.77 -2.34
CA VAL A 33 -4.33 -0.14 -2.90
C VAL A 33 -5.54 -0.66 -2.12
N HIS A 34 -6.36 0.23 -1.58
CA HIS A 34 -7.56 -0.14 -0.82
C HIS A 34 -8.73 -0.34 -1.78
N MET A 35 -9.08 -1.61 -2.00
CA MET A 35 -10.03 -2.12 -2.99
C MET A 35 -11.37 -2.50 -2.33
N GLY A 36 -11.78 -1.79 -1.27
CA GLY A 36 -13.13 -1.92 -0.71
C GLY A 36 -14.22 -1.54 -1.73
N THR A 37 -15.49 -1.83 -1.43
CA THR A 37 -16.61 -1.56 -2.37
C THR A 37 -16.66 -0.11 -2.82
N CYS A 38 -16.54 0.83 -1.86
CA CYS A 38 -16.55 2.26 -2.16
C CYS A 38 -15.27 2.69 -2.90
N GLY A 39 -14.11 2.07 -2.60
CA GLY A 39 -12.85 2.29 -3.32
C GLY A 39 -12.93 1.87 -4.79
N VAL A 40 -13.46 0.68 -5.06
CA VAL A 40 -13.72 0.18 -6.41
C VAL A 40 -14.70 1.11 -7.14
N ALA A 41 -15.78 1.52 -6.48
CA ALA A 41 -16.76 2.46 -7.05
C ALA A 41 -16.14 3.84 -7.35
N SER A 42 -15.17 4.28 -6.54
CA SER A 42 -14.47 5.57 -6.69
C SER A 42 -13.29 5.50 -7.67
N GLY A 43 -12.99 4.33 -8.24
CA GLY A 43 -11.99 4.16 -9.30
C GLY A 43 -10.69 3.48 -8.90
N ALA A 44 -10.62 2.76 -7.76
CA ALA A 44 -9.41 2.06 -7.31
C ALA A 44 -8.84 1.07 -8.35
N ASN A 45 -9.67 0.49 -9.23
CA ASN A 45 -9.20 -0.34 -10.34
C ASN A 45 -8.26 0.44 -11.28
N LYS A 46 -8.62 1.68 -11.64
CA LYS A 46 -7.80 2.53 -12.51
C LYS A 46 -6.50 2.97 -11.84
N VAL A 47 -6.53 3.13 -10.51
CA VAL A 47 -5.33 3.42 -9.71
C VAL A 47 -4.39 2.22 -9.72
N MET A 48 -4.92 1.01 -9.50
CA MET A 48 -4.17 -0.24 -9.55
C MET A 48 -3.55 -0.47 -10.93
N ASP A 49 -4.31 -0.30 -12.01
CA ASP A 49 -3.81 -0.45 -13.38
C ASP A 49 -2.69 0.55 -13.68
N SER A 50 -2.85 1.81 -13.25
CA SER A 50 -1.83 2.84 -13.44
C SER A 50 -0.54 2.50 -12.69
N LEU A 51 -0.63 1.99 -11.45
CA LEU A 51 0.52 1.55 -10.68
C LEU A 51 1.26 0.39 -11.36
N MET A 52 0.52 -0.63 -11.81
CA MET A 52 1.10 -1.79 -12.48
C MET A 52 1.80 -1.41 -13.80
N ASN A 53 1.23 -0.47 -14.55
CA ASN A 53 1.86 0.04 -15.78
C ASN A 53 3.16 0.78 -15.49
N GLU A 54 3.19 1.68 -14.51
CA GLU A 54 4.40 2.43 -14.14
C GLU A 54 5.52 1.50 -13.62
N ILE A 55 5.19 0.46 -12.84
CA ILE A 55 6.16 -0.57 -12.42
C ILE A 55 6.75 -1.28 -13.65
N LYS A 56 5.88 -1.69 -14.58
CA LYS A 56 6.30 -2.40 -15.80
C LYS A 56 7.18 -1.52 -16.70
N GLU A 57 6.82 -0.25 -16.88
CA GLU A 57 7.56 0.70 -17.70
C GLU A 57 8.91 1.08 -17.08
N SER A 58 8.96 1.23 -15.75
CA SER A 58 10.20 1.57 -15.04
C SER A 58 11.16 0.39 -14.89
N GLY A 59 10.70 -0.85 -15.07
CA GLY A 59 11.52 -2.07 -14.94
C GLY A 59 12.04 -2.35 -13.53
N VAL A 60 11.48 -1.68 -12.52
CA VAL A 60 11.84 -1.85 -11.11
C VAL A 60 11.24 -3.12 -10.55
N SER A 61 12.05 -3.87 -9.80
CA SER A 61 11.66 -5.16 -9.20
C SER A 61 11.61 -5.13 -7.67
N ASP A 62 11.97 -4.00 -7.05
CA ASP A 62 12.03 -3.81 -5.59
C ASP A 62 10.73 -3.23 -5.00
N ILE A 63 9.62 -3.35 -5.73
CA ILE A 63 8.30 -2.84 -5.31
C ILE A 63 7.33 -4.01 -5.14
N MET A 64 6.77 -4.12 -3.94
CA MET A 64 5.68 -5.03 -3.64
C MET A 64 4.35 -4.30 -3.79
N VAL A 65 3.41 -4.87 -4.55
CA VAL A 65 2.04 -4.38 -4.64
C VAL A 65 1.12 -5.33 -3.92
N THR A 66 0.27 -4.80 -3.04
CA THR A 66 -0.76 -5.57 -2.34
C THR A 66 -2.10 -4.83 -2.39
N THR A 67 -3.16 -5.56 -2.07
CA THR A 67 -4.52 -5.01 -2.01
C THR A 67 -5.09 -5.22 -0.61
N SER A 68 -5.84 -4.23 -0.15
CA SER A 68 -6.57 -4.28 1.12
C SER A 68 -8.05 -4.03 0.87
N GLY A 69 -8.88 -4.36 1.86
CA GLY A 69 -10.30 -4.03 1.84
C GLY A 69 -10.57 -2.57 2.19
N CYS A 70 -11.70 -2.32 2.85
CA CYS A 70 -12.10 -0.98 3.28
C CYS A 70 -11.24 -0.46 4.45
N MET A 71 -10.83 0.81 4.38
CA MET A 71 -10.15 1.51 5.48
C MET A 71 -11.11 2.35 6.36
N GLY A 72 -12.42 2.27 6.10
CA GLY A 72 -13.46 2.96 6.87
C GLY A 72 -13.67 4.44 6.52
N LEU A 73 -13.02 4.93 5.45
CA LEU A 73 -13.04 6.34 5.04
C LEU A 73 -13.61 6.51 3.63
N CYS A 74 -14.84 6.02 3.42
CA CYS A 74 -15.45 5.97 2.08
C CYS A 74 -15.52 7.32 1.36
N SER A 75 -15.67 8.44 2.09
CA SER A 75 -15.73 9.79 1.50
C SER A 75 -14.38 10.32 1.00
N ARG A 76 -13.30 9.56 1.18
CA ARG A 76 -11.89 9.93 0.92
C ARG A 76 -11.23 8.99 -0.10
N GLU A 77 -11.99 8.06 -0.65
CA GLU A 77 -11.49 7.07 -1.60
C GLU A 77 -11.30 7.66 -3.01
N PRO A 78 -10.46 7.04 -3.85
CA PRO A 78 -9.59 5.89 -3.56
C PRO A 78 -8.44 6.20 -2.59
N LEU A 79 -8.08 5.21 -1.77
CA LEU A 79 -7.01 5.32 -0.78
C LEU A 79 -5.82 4.45 -1.20
N VAL A 80 -4.61 4.95 -1.02
CA VAL A 80 -3.35 4.22 -1.27
C VAL A 80 -2.41 4.41 -0.09
N THR A 81 -1.85 3.33 0.43
CA THR A 81 -0.78 3.38 1.44
C THR A 81 0.55 3.04 0.78
N VAL A 82 1.55 3.90 0.98
CA VAL A 82 2.94 3.64 0.56
C VAL A 82 3.80 3.45 1.80
N GLU A 83 4.43 2.28 1.89
CA GLU A 83 5.33 1.87 2.98
C GLU A 83 6.74 1.72 2.41
N VAL A 84 7.58 2.72 2.66
CA VAL A 84 9.00 2.65 2.32
C VAL A 84 9.77 2.07 3.50
N LEU A 85 10.74 1.20 3.23
CA LEU A 85 11.58 0.59 4.25
C LEU A 85 12.19 1.66 5.18
N ASN A 86 12.07 1.45 6.50
CA ASN A 86 12.55 2.35 7.54
C ASN A 86 11.95 3.76 7.54
N GLN A 87 10.80 3.96 6.87
CA GLN A 87 10.07 5.22 6.91
C GLN A 87 8.66 5.03 7.44
N GLU A 88 8.05 6.13 7.88
CA GLU A 88 6.65 6.12 8.27
C GLU A 88 5.75 5.90 7.05
N PRO A 89 4.74 5.02 7.15
CA PRO A 89 3.79 4.81 6.07
C PRO A 89 3.01 6.07 5.75
N ILE A 90 2.84 6.34 4.46
CA ILE A 90 2.10 7.51 3.97
C ILE A 90 0.80 7.03 3.34
N LYS A 91 -0.32 7.57 3.81
CA LYS A 91 -1.67 7.28 3.29
C LYS A 91 -2.13 8.46 2.44
N TYR A 92 -2.45 8.19 1.18
CA TYR A 92 -2.99 9.15 0.22
C TYR A 92 -4.50 8.97 0.06
N GLU A 93 -5.20 10.08 -0.14
CA GLU A 93 -6.65 10.16 -0.38
C GLU A 93 -6.97 10.74 -1.75
N TYR A 94 -8.19 10.49 -2.24
CA TYR A 94 -8.66 10.96 -3.55
C TYR A 94 -7.73 10.60 -4.71
N VAL A 95 -7.11 9.41 -4.62
CA VAL A 95 -6.10 9.01 -5.59
C VAL A 95 -6.79 8.65 -6.92
N ASP A 96 -6.40 9.33 -7.99
CA ASP A 96 -6.72 8.96 -9.36
C ASP A 96 -5.49 8.38 -10.09
N SER A 97 -5.66 8.00 -11.36
CA SER A 97 -4.57 7.43 -12.15
C SER A 97 -3.38 8.39 -12.32
N ASP A 98 -3.60 9.69 -12.55
CA ASP A 98 -2.51 10.64 -12.79
C ASP A 98 -1.79 11.00 -11.50
N MET A 99 -2.52 11.11 -10.38
CA MET A 99 -1.93 11.19 -9.05
C MET A 99 -1.12 9.93 -8.75
N MET A 100 -1.58 8.74 -9.11
CA MET A 100 -0.82 7.50 -8.89
C MET A 100 0.51 7.50 -9.64
N LYS A 101 0.55 8.00 -10.89
CA LYS A 101 1.83 8.18 -11.62
C LYS A 101 2.76 9.14 -10.92
N GLN A 102 2.22 10.23 -10.35
CA GLN A 102 3.02 11.18 -9.57
C GLN A 102 3.53 10.56 -8.27
N ILE A 103 2.69 9.81 -7.54
CA ILE A 103 3.09 9.07 -6.34
C ILE A 103 4.22 8.09 -6.70
N PHE A 104 4.10 7.38 -7.82
CA PHE A 104 5.14 6.48 -8.27
C PHE A 104 6.47 7.19 -8.54
N LYS A 105 6.47 8.23 -9.36
CA LYS A 105 7.70 8.93 -9.73
C LYS A 105 8.32 9.67 -8.56
N LYS A 106 7.55 10.54 -7.90
CA LYS A 106 8.06 11.41 -6.84
C LYS A 106 8.27 10.66 -5.55
N HIS A 107 7.25 9.95 -5.05
CA HIS A 107 7.37 9.35 -3.73
C HIS A 107 8.11 8.01 -3.77
N ILE A 108 7.77 7.12 -4.69
CA ILE A 108 8.34 5.77 -4.71
C ILE A 108 9.78 5.76 -5.25
N LEU A 109 10.05 6.45 -6.36
CA LEU A 109 11.39 6.49 -6.96
C LEU A 109 12.29 7.55 -6.32
N GLU A 110 11.80 8.79 -6.16
CA GLU A 110 12.63 9.93 -5.71
C GLU A 110 12.58 10.16 -4.19
N GLY A 111 11.62 9.57 -3.46
CA GLY A 111 11.44 9.78 -2.02
C GLY A 111 10.74 11.09 -1.64
N GLU A 112 10.20 11.84 -2.61
CA GLU A 112 9.47 13.09 -2.39
C GLU A 112 7.98 12.82 -2.12
N ILE A 113 7.55 13.05 -0.87
CA ILE A 113 6.15 12.90 -0.46
C ILE A 113 5.29 14.04 -1.04
N LEU A 114 4.20 13.68 -1.71
CA LEU A 114 3.20 14.63 -2.21
C LEU A 114 2.30 15.14 -1.08
N THR A 115 2.87 15.97 -0.21
CA THR A 115 2.25 16.44 1.06
C THR A 115 0.81 16.95 0.94
N PRO A 116 0.40 17.69 -0.12
CA PRO A 116 -0.98 18.17 -0.25
C PRO A 116 -2.06 17.08 -0.34
N PHE A 117 -1.68 15.85 -0.73
CA PHE A 117 -2.61 14.72 -0.90
C PHE A 117 -2.49 13.68 0.23
N VAL A 118 -1.69 13.97 1.25
CA VAL A 118 -1.49 13.07 2.39
C VAL A 118 -2.65 13.21 3.36
N LEU A 119 -3.36 12.11 3.55
CA LEU A 119 -4.40 11.97 4.56
C LEU A 119 -3.78 11.76 5.96
N ALA A 120 -2.78 10.88 6.06
CA ALA A 120 -2.17 10.51 7.32
C ALA A 120 -0.76 9.95 7.14
N ARG A 121 0.04 10.05 8.21
CA ARG A 121 1.38 9.45 8.34
C ARG A 121 1.40 8.48 9.52
N GLY A 122 2.16 7.39 9.38
CA GLY A 122 2.36 6.40 10.43
C GLY A 122 1.30 5.28 10.45
N ASN A 123 1.44 4.39 11.42
CA ASN A 123 0.56 3.25 11.66
C ASN A 123 -0.08 3.34 13.05
N GLU A 124 -1.27 2.76 13.21
CA GLU A 124 -2.00 2.65 14.47
C GLU A 124 -1.33 1.70 15.48
N THR A 125 -0.34 0.92 15.04
CA THR A 125 0.40 0.00 15.89
C THR A 125 1.74 0.63 16.28
N VAL A 126 1.94 0.81 17.59
CA VAL A 126 3.28 0.99 18.17
C VAL A 126 3.92 -0.40 18.17
N LEU A 127 4.84 -0.65 17.24
CA LEU A 127 5.65 -1.88 17.25
C LEU A 127 6.70 -1.82 18.37
#